data_AF-A0A1B6JU64-F1
#
_entry.id   AF-A0A1B6JU64-F1
#
_cell.length_a   1.000
_cell.length_b   1.000
_cell.length_c   1.000
_cell.angle_alpha   90.00
_cell.angle_beta   90.00
_cell.angle_gamma   90.00
#
_symmetry.space_group_name_H-M   'P 1'
#
loop_
_entity.id
_entity.type
_entity.pdbx_description
1 polymer ?
#
loop_
_entity_poly.entity_id
_entity_poly.type
_entity_poly.pdbx_seq_one_letter_code
_entity_poly.pdbx_strand_id
1 'polypeptide(L)'
;FDTNTPGPQKFLDIYNKYLYILSGEAGRALDKFFSMDPFPYLKDFAKRIQMYEDLRDEIDLMRRDIPLNFINLDCSLLNDTLSSLVTALRKQIVDYFIGVNRVHNRSIASTFEEMAARVSQVPETTAELVELTNYINESRDSTMFNLKTKL
;
A
#
# COMPACT_ATOMS: atom_id res chain seq x y z
N PHE A 1 -17.65 21.37 39.72
CA PHE A 1 -17.03 20.79 38.51
C PHE A 1 -17.50 19.36 38.27
N ASP A 2 -17.66 18.54 39.31
CA ASP A 2 -18.06 17.12 39.21
C ASP A 2 -19.45 16.84 38.60
N THR A 3 -20.35 17.82 38.58
CA THR A 3 -21.69 17.65 38.02
C THR A 3 -21.70 17.71 36.48
N ASN A 4 -20.69 18.34 35.86
CA ASN A 4 -20.62 18.55 34.41
C ASN A 4 -19.63 17.63 33.68
N THR A 5 -18.87 16.80 34.42
CA THR A 5 -17.95 15.78 33.89
C THR A 5 -18.61 14.54 33.26
N PRO A 6 -19.82 14.09 33.67
CA PRO A 6 -20.41 12.87 33.09
C PRO A 6 -20.71 12.96 31.58
N GLY A 7 -20.99 14.16 31.06
CA GLY A 7 -21.22 14.39 29.63
C GLY A 7 -19.95 14.15 28.80
N PRO A 8 -18.88 14.94 29.01
CA PRO A 8 -17.60 14.76 28.33
C PRO A 8 -17.02 13.35 28.49
N GLN A 9 -17.14 12.73 29.67
CA GLN A 9 -16.61 11.38 29.90
C GLN A 9 -17.27 10.34 28.99
N LYS A 10 -18.59 10.40 28.79
CA LYS A 10 -19.31 9.50 27.88
C LYS A 10 -18.89 9.67 26.43
N PHE A 11 -18.52 10.88 26.01
CA PHE A 11 -18.00 11.11 24.65
C PHE A 11 -16.57 10.60 24.50
N LEU A 12 -15.75 10.68 25.55
CA LEU A 12 -14.43 10.06 25.56
C LEU A 12 -14.52 8.54 25.39
N ASP A 13 -15.54 7.90 25.98
CA ASP A 13 -15.75 6.46 25.86
C ASP A 13 -15.97 5.97 24.42
N ILE A 14 -16.50 6.83 23.53
CA ILE A 14 -16.67 6.53 22.10
C ILE A 14 -15.31 6.32 21.43
N TYR A 15 -14.27 7.01 21.90
CA TYR A 15 -12.92 6.94 21.33
C TYR A 15 -12.11 5.75 21.85
N ASN A 16 -12.57 5.06 22.90
CA ASN A 16 -11.86 3.91 23.47
C ASN A 16 -11.57 2.83 22.41
N LYS A 17 -12.51 2.64 21.46
CA LYS A 17 -12.33 1.67 20.36
C LYS A 17 -11.23 2.04 19.36
N TYR A 18 -10.79 3.31 19.30
CA TYR A 18 -9.74 3.78 18.39
C TYR A 18 -8.37 3.95 19.07
N LEU A 19 -8.25 3.65 20.37
CA LEU A 19 -6.99 3.80 21.12
C LEU A 19 -5.84 2.97 20.54
N TYR A 20 -6.14 1.83 19.91
CA TYR A 20 -5.13 1.01 19.22
C TYR A 20 -4.49 1.76 18.02
N ILE A 21 -5.19 2.72 17.42
CA ILE A 21 -4.67 3.58 16.35
C ILE A 21 -3.72 4.62 16.95
N LEU A 22 -4.16 5.31 18.01
CA LEU A 22 -3.38 6.36 18.68
C LEU A 22 -2.13 5.83 19.39
N SER A 23 -2.19 4.62 19.94
CA SER A 23 -1.04 3.95 20.59
C SER A 23 -0.03 3.36 19.60
N GLY A 24 -0.28 3.49 18.29
CA GLY A 24 0.55 2.92 17.23
C GLY A 24 0.48 1.40 17.11
N GLU A 25 -0.44 0.74 17.83
CA GLU A 25 -0.65 -0.70 17.72
C GLU A 25 -1.11 -1.09 16.32
N ALA A 26 -1.97 -0.27 15.70
CA ALA A 26 -2.40 -0.45 14.32
C ALA A 26 -1.23 -0.49 13.32
N GLY A 27 -0.21 0.35 13.53
CA GLY A 27 1.02 0.36 12.74
C GLY A 27 1.85 -0.90 12.95
N ARG A 28 2.12 -1.26 14.21
CA ARG A 28 2.84 -2.52 14.53
C ARG A 28 2.14 -3.75 13.98
N ALA A 29 0.80 -3.77 13.99
CA ALA A 29 0.01 -4.84 13.41
C ALA A 29 0.14 -4.92 11.89
N LEU A 30 0.29 -3.77 11.20
CA LEU A 30 0.58 -3.71 9.78
C LEU A 30 2.01 -4.18 9.48
N ASP A 31 3.00 -3.73 10.24
CA ASP A 31 4.39 -4.17 10.06
C ASP A 31 4.54 -5.69 10.28
N LYS A 32 3.84 -6.23 11.29
CA LYS A 32 3.77 -7.67 11.53
C LYS A 32 3.13 -8.40 10.35
N PHE A 33 2.10 -7.82 9.73
CA PHE A 33 1.46 -8.38 8.55
C PHE A 33 2.41 -8.43 7.34
N PHE A 34 3.19 -7.37 7.12
CA PHE A 34 4.25 -7.36 6.10
C PHE A 34 5.37 -8.38 6.37
N SER A 35 5.58 -8.74 7.63
CA SER A 35 6.63 -9.67 8.06
C SER A 35 6.16 -11.12 8.19
N MET A 36 4.92 -11.45 7.79
CA MET A 36 4.41 -12.82 7.83
C MET A 36 5.11 -13.71 6.80
N ASP A 37 5.33 -14.97 7.18
CA ASP A 37 5.81 -16.03 6.30
C ASP A 37 4.79 -17.18 6.30
N PRO A 38 4.17 -17.55 5.16
CA PRO A 38 4.37 -16.98 3.82
C PRO A 38 3.89 -15.53 3.71
N PHE A 39 4.52 -14.77 2.82
CA PHE A 39 4.13 -13.38 2.54
C PHE A 39 2.65 -13.31 2.12
N PRO A 40 1.86 -12.35 2.65
CA PRO A 40 0.43 -12.28 2.36
C PRO A 40 0.12 -12.12 0.86
N TYR A 41 -1.01 -12.67 0.43
CA TYR A 41 -1.44 -12.55 -0.96
C TYR A 41 -1.97 -11.13 -1.24
N LEU A 42 -1.94 -10.71 -2.51
CA LEU A 42 -2.46 -9.40 -2.94
C LEU A 42 -3.91 -9.16 -2.50
N LYS A 43 -4.75 -10.20 -2.52
CA LYS A 43 -6.16 -10.14 -2.05
C LYS A 43 -6.28 -9.75 -0.57
N ASP A 44 -5.29 -10.12 0.25
CA ASP A 44 -5.31 -9.83 1.69
C ASP A 44 -4.94 -8.37 1.94
N PHE A 45 -4.01 -7.82 1.15
CA PHE A 45 -3.74 -6.37 1.12
C PHE A 45 -4.96 -5.57 0.65
N ALA A 46 -5.65 -6.02 -0.40
CA ALA A 46 -6.86 -5.36 -0.90
C ALA A 46 -7.96 -5.28 0.19
N LYS A 47 -8.20 -6.38 0.91
CA LYS A 47 -9.13 -6.40 2.06
C LYS A 47 -8.71 -5.42 3.15
N ARG A 48 -7.41 -5.33 3.43
CA ARG A 48 -6.88 -4.45 4.49
C ARG A 48 -6.98 -2.97 4.10
N ILE A 49 -6.77 -2.65 2.83
CA ILE A 49 -7.03 -1.30 2.28
C ILE A 49 -8.50 -0.94 2.45
N GLN A 50 -9.42 -1.85 2.07
CA GLN A 50 -10.86 -1.60 2.22
C GLN A 50 -11.23 -1.36 3.69
N MET A 51 -10.72 -2.20 4.60
CA MET A 51 -10.92 -2.03 6.04
C MET A 51 -10.46 -0.65 6.54
N TYR A 52 -9.34 -0.11 6.03
CA TYR A 52 -8.88 1.22 6.40
C TYR A 52 -9.74 2.34 5.80
N GLU A 53 -10.26 2.18 4.58
CA GLU A 53 -11.21 3.15 4.01
C GLU A 53 -12.53 3.15 4.78
N ASP A 54 -13.09 1.98 5.08
CA ASP A 54 -14.33 1.88 5.87
C ASP A 54 -14.17 2.51 7.26
N LEU A 55 -13.01 2.28 7.91
CA LEU A 55 -12.67 2.87 9.20
C LEU A 55 -12.51 4.39 9.12
N ARG A 56 -11.94 4.90 8.03
CA ARG A 56 -11.81 6.33 7.79
C ARG A 56 -13.18 6.97 7.62
N ASP A 57 -14.06 6.37 6.82
CA ASP A 57 -15.43 6.84 6.64
C ASP A 57 -16.20 6.86 7.96
N GLU A 58 -16.01 5.84 8.82
CA GLU A 58 -16.57 5.80 10.17
C GLU A 58 -16.08 6.98 11.04
N ILE A 59 -14.78 7.29 10.97
CA ILE A 59 -14.17 8.40 11.72
C ILE A 59 -14.68 9.76 11.21
N ASP A 60 -14.76 9.91 9.90
CA ASP A 60 -15.17 11.16 9.24
C ASP A 60 -16.67 11.48 9.52
N LEU A 61 -17.49 10.47 9.79
CA LEU A 61 -18.90 10.62 10.22
C LEU A 61 -19.08 11.02 11.69
N MET A 62 -18.02 11.02 12.50
CA MET A 62 -18.12 11.38 13.92
C MET A 62 -18.36 12.88 14.11
N ARG A 63 -19.08 13.23 15.19
CA ARG A 63 -19.36 14.63 15.52
C ARG A 63 -18.05 15.36 15.84
N ARG A 64 -17.82 16.48 15.14
CA ARG A 64 -16.72 17.40 15.41
C ARG A 64 -17.03 18.35 16.57
N ASP A 65 -18.25 18.88 16.59
CA ASP A 65 -18.73 19.79 17.64
C ASP A 65 -19.87 19.15 18.43
N ILE A 66 -19.71 19.10 19.76
CA ILE A 66 -20.72 18.55 20.66
C ILE A 66 -21.12 19.62 21.68
N PRO A 67 -22.28 20.28 21.48
CA PRO A 67 -22.78 21.25 22.44
C PRO A 67 -23.32 20.54 23.68
N LEU A 68 -22.73 20.85 24.84
CA LEU A 68 -23.07 20.35 26.17
C LEU A 68 -23.56 21.52 27.05
N ASN A 69 -24.75 22.06 26.74
CA ASN A 69 -25.42 23.18 27.42
C ASN A 69 -24.55 24.44 27.63
N PHE A 70 -23.65 24.41 28.60
CA PHE A 70 -22.74 25.52 28.94
C PHE A 70 -21.32 25.38 28.34
N ILE A 71 -20.98 24.23 27.74
CA ILE A 71 -19.65 23.94 27.17
C ILE A 71 -19.84 23.35 25.76
N ASN A 72 -18.98 23.68 24.80
CA ASN A 72 -18.88 22.97 23.53
C ASN A 72 -17.61 22.12 23.54
N LEU A 73 -17.74 20.83 23.23
CA LEU A 73 -16.59 19.94 23.10
C LEU A 73 -16.18 19.89 21.63
N ASP A 74 -14.99 20.41 21.34
CA ASP A 74 -14.35 20.32 20.03
C ASP A 74 -13.55 19.02 19.95
N CYS A 75 -13.97 18.13 19.04
CA CYS A 75 -13.33 16.86 18.71
C CYS A 75 -12.65 16.89 17.33
N SER A 76 -12.63 18.02 16.64
CA SER A 76 -12.10 18.13 15.28
C SER A 76 -10.65 17.65 15.19
N LEU A 77 -9.78 18.15 16.07
CA LEU A 77 -8.37 17.78 16.12
C LEU A 77 -8.17 16.27 16.30
N LEU A 78 -8.95 15.64 17.17
CA LEU A 78 -8.85 14.20 17.44
C LEU A 78 -9.30 13.39 16.23
N ASN A 79 -10.41 13.77 15.60
CA ASN A 79 -10.94 13.10 14.41
C ASN A 79 -9.98 13.25 13.22
N ASP A 80 -9.45 14.45 13.01
CA ASP A 80 -8.47 14.72 11.94
C ASP A 80 -7.18 13.92 12.17
N THR A 81 -6.72 13.83 13.42
CA THR A 81 -5.56 13.02 13.77
C THR A 81 -5.82 11.54 13.48
N LEU A 82 -6.95 10.99 13.93
CA LEU A 82 -7.34 9.59 13.66
C LEU A 82 -7.45 9.31 12.15
N SER A 83 -8.14 10.17 11.40
CA SER A 83 -8.31 10.05 9.95
C SER A 83 -6.96 10.09 9.23
N SER A 84 -6.05 10.97 9.65
CA SER A 84 -4.69 11.05 9.10
C SER A 84 -3.85 9.80 9.37
N LEU A 85 -3.94 9.21 10.57
CA LEU A 85 -3.23 7.99 10.94
C LEU A 85 -3.73 6.79 10.14
N VAL A 86 -5.04 6.64 10.00
CA VAL A 86 -5.64 5.57 9.17
C VAL A 86 -5.25 5.73 7.70
N THR A 87 -5.27 6.96 7.18
CA THR A 87 -4.81 7.27 5.83
C THR A 87 -3.33 6.92 5.63
N ALA A 88 -2.48 7.18 6.63
CA ALA A 88 -1.07 6.82 6.58
C ALA A 88 -0.85 5.29 6.52
N LEU A 89 -1.62 4.51 7.28
CA LEU A 89 -1.55 3.04 7.25
C LEU A 89 -1.93 2.48 5.87
N ARG A 90 -3.01 3.01 5.27
CA ARG A 90 -3.37 2.65 3.90
C ARG A 90 -2.25 3.03 2.93
N LYS A 91 -1.72 4.25 3.05
CA LYS A 91 -0.68 4.77 2.17
C LYS A 91 0.58 3.91 2.21
N GLN A 92 0.98 3.40 3.38
CA GLN A 92 2.11 2.48 3.52
C GLN A 92 1.95 1.23 2.63
N ILE A 93 0.73 0.67 2.54
CA ILE A 93 0.45 -0.46 1.65
C ILE A 93 0.57 -0.05 0.18
N VAL A 94 -0.06 1.06 -0.19
CA VAL A 94 -0.08 1.55 -1.57
C VAL A 94 1.34 1.88 -2.06
N ASP A 95 2.11 2.60 -1.26
CA ASP A 95 3.47 3.01 -1.58
C ASP A 95 4.41 1.81 -1.75
N TYR A 96 4.23 0.76 -0.95
CA TYR A 96 4.95 -0.51 -1.12
C TYR A 96 4.72 -1.11 -2.51
N PHE A 97 3.45 -1.29 -2.92
CA PHE A 97 3.14 -1.89 -4.22
C PHE A 97 3.50 -0.97 -5.40
N ILE A 98 3.45 0.36 -5.23
CA ILE A 98 4.00 1.29 -6.22
C ILE A 98 5.50 1.03 -6.40
N GLY A 99 6.25 0.83 -5.32
CA GLY A 99 7.67 0.49 -5.36
C GLY A 99 7.92 -0.84 -6.08
N VAL A 100 7.21 -1.89 -5.71
CA VAL A 100 7.30 -3.22 -6.35
C VAL A 100 7.01 -3.12 -7.85
N ASN A 101 5.94 -2.44 -8.25
CA ASN A 101 5.57 -2.26 -9.66
C ASN A 101 6.61 -1.45 -10.44
N ARG A 102 7.18 -0.40 -9.84
CA ARG A 102 8.23 0.39 -10.49
C ARG A 102 9.49 -0.45 -10.76
N VAL A 103 9.91 -1.26 -9.78
CA VAL A 103 11.05 -2.17 -9.94
C VAL A 103 10.75 -3.23 -11.00
N HIS A 104 9.56 -3.81 -10.96
CA HIS A 104 9.12 -4.80 -11.92
C HIS A 104 9.11 -4.25 -13.36
N ASN A 105 8.49 -3.09 -13.57
CA ASN A 105 8.43 -2.43 -14.88
C ASN A 105 9.83 -2.06 -15.39
N ARG A 106 10.72 -1.57 -14.51
CA ARG A 106 12.11 -1.28 -14.87
C ARG A 106 12.87 -2.54 -15.27
N SER A 107 12.67 -3.65 -14.55
CA SER A 107 13.29 -4.93 -14.91
C SER A 107 12.85 -5.39 -16.29
N ILE A 108 11.55 -5.30 -16.61
CA ILE A 108 11.02 -5.63 -17.93
C ILE A 108 11.66 -4.75 -19.00
N ALA A 109 11.68 -3.43 -18.80
CA ALA A 109 12.26 -2.48 -19.74
C ALA A 109 13.75 -2.77 -19.99
N SER A 110 14.53 -3.03 -18.94
CA SER A 110 15.95 -3.40 -19.04
C SER A 110 16.14 -4.66 -19.87
N THR A 111 15.30 -5.70 -19.65
CA THR A 111 15.37 -6.92 -20.46
C THR A 111 15.07 -6.65 -21.93
N PHE A 112 14.09 -5.79 -22.25
CA PHE A 112 13.81 -5.39 -23.63
C PHE A 112 14.93 -4.55 -24.26
N GLU A 113 15.56 -3.64 -23.50
CA GLU A 113 16.70 -2.86 -23.98
C GLU A 113 17.91 -3.75 -24.27
N GLU A 114 18.21 -4.73 -23.41
CA GLU A 114 19.25 -5.73 -23.63
C GLU A 114 18.99 -6.57 -24.90
N MET A 115 17.74 -7.02 -25.09
CA MET A 115 17.34 -7.73 -26.31
C MET A 115 17.52 -6.85 -27.54
N ALA A 116 17.05 -5.60 -27.50
CA ALA A 116 17.16 -4.66 -28.60
C ALA A 116 18.64 -4.35 -28.94
N ALA A 117 19.48 -4.16 -27.93
CA ALA A 117 20.91 -3.92 -28.10
C ALA A 117 21.59 -5.12 -28.77
N ARG A 118 21.31 -6.36 -28.33
CA ARG A 118 21.89 -7.57 -28.90
C ARG A 118 21.42 -7.81 -30.34
N VAL A 119 20.14 -7.58 -30.63
CA VAL A 119 19.57 -7.69 -31.99
C VAL A 119 20.11 -6.62 -32.95
N SER A 120 20.50 -5.45 -32.43
CA SER A 120 21.02 -4.35 -33.26
C SER A 120 22.51 -4.49 -33.60
N GLN A 121 23.21 -5.46 -33.02
CA GLN A 121 24.61 -5.73 -33.36
C GLN A 121 24.69 -6.29 -34.79
N VAL A 122 25.56 -5.70 -35.61
CA VAL A 122 25.85 -6.22 -36.96
C VAL A 122 26.90 -7.32 -36.81
N PRO A 123 26.56 -8.60 -37.05
CA PRO A 123 27.53 -9.68 -36.95
C PRO A 123 28.58 -9.55 -38.06
N GLU A 124 29.86 -9.68 -37.69
CA GLU A 124 30.99 -9.60 -38.63
C GLU A 124 31.44 -10.99 -39.10
N THR A 125 31.10 -12.04 -38.33
CA THR A 125 31.43 -13.43 -38.66
C THR A 125 30.19 -14.33 -38.81
N THR A 126 30.32 -15.42 -39.57
CA THR A 126 29.25 -16.41 -39.69
C THR A 126 28.89 -17.07 -38.34
N ALA A 127 29.87 -17.21 -37.43
CA ALA A 127 29.65 -17.73 -36.09
C ALA A 127 28.76 -16.80 -35.26
N GLU A 128 29.05 -15.49 -35.26
CA GLU A 128 28.23 -14.46 -34.61
C GLU A 128 26.82 -14.39 -35.18
N LEU A 129 26.68 -14.54 -36.51
CA LEU A 129 25.37 -14.53 -37.17
C LEU A 129 24.49 -15.71 -36.74
N VAL A 130 25.07 -16.91 -36.60
CA VAL A 130 24.38 -18.10 -36.08
C VAL A 130 24.02 -17.92 -34.60
N GLU A 131 24.93 -17.40 -33.78
CA GLU A 131 24.67 -17.13 -32.36
C GLU A 131 23.51 -16.13 -32.19
N LEU A 132 23.51 -15.03 -32.95
CA LEU A 132 22.46 -14.02 -32.90
C LEU A 132 21.11 -14.61 -33.34
N THR A 133 21.10 -15.45 -34.37
CA THR A 133 19.88 -16.12 -34.85
C THR A 133 19.30 -17.08 -33.81
N ASN A 134 20.16 -17.86 -33.13
CA ASN A 134 19.74 -18.74 -32.04
C ASN A 134 19.18 -17.95 -30.87
N TYR A 135 19.86 -16.86 -30.47
CA TYR A 135 19.41 -15.98 -29.41
C TYR A 135 18.03 -15.36 -29.71
N ILE A 136 17.78 -14.91 -30.95
CA ILE A 136 16.47 -14.34 -31.35
C ILE A 136 15.37 -15.39 -31.24
N ASN A 137 15.61 -16.61 -31.71
CA ASN A 137 14.62 -17.69 -31.64
C ASN A 137 14.31 -18.06 -30.19
N GLU A 138 15.33 -18.21 -29.35
CA GLU A 138 15.18 -18.55 -27.93
C GLU A 138 14.50 -17.43 -27.13
N SER A 139 14.86 -16.18 -27.43
CA SER A 139 14.27 -14.96 -26.88
C SER A 139 12.78 -14.81 -27.22
N ARG A 140 12.39 -15.14 -28.46
CA ARG A 140 11.00 -15.10 -28.92
C ARG A 140 10.14 -16.16 -28.24
N ASP A 141 10.69 -17.34 -28.01
CA ASP A 141 9.89 -18.49 -27.59
C ASP A 141 9.85 -18.64 -26.07
N SER A 142 10.96 -18.39 -25.36
CA SER A 142 11.07 -18.62 -23.91
C SER A 142 11.04 -17.32 -23.09
N THR A 143 11.81 -16.30 -23.47
CA THR A 143 11.91 -15.03 -22.73
C THR A 143 10.62 -14.20 -22.83
N MET A 144 10.03 -14.09 -24.03
CA MET A 144 8.74 -13.41 -24.23
C MET A 144 7.57 -14.12 -23.54
N PHE A 145 7.58 -15.46 -23.51
CA PHE A 145 6.57 -16.22 -22.77
C PHE A 145 6.67 -15.94 -21.27
N ASN A 146 7.89 -16.00 -20.71
CA ASN A 146 8.14 -15.71 -19.30
C ASN A 146 7.81 -14.26 -18.92
N LEU A 147 8.06 -13.29 -19.81
CA LEU A 147 7.67 -11.89 -19.61
C LEU A 147 6.15 -11.73 -19.62
N LYS A 148 5.43 -12.43 -20.53
CA LYS A 148 3.96 -12.44 -20.56
C LYS A 148 3.34 -13.03 -19.29
N THR A 149 3.98 -14.01 -18.66
CA THR A 149 3.50 -14.59 -17.40
C THR A 149 3.78 -13.70 -16.18
N LYS A 150 4.70 -12.74 -16.31
CA LYS A 150 5.09 -11.80 -15.26
C LYS A 150 4.27 -10.49 -15.27
N LEU A 151 3.63 -10.16 -16.40
CA LEU A 151 2.62 -9.10 -16.56
C LEU A 151 1.30 -9.46 -15.87
#